data_AF-A0A967J189-F1
#
_entry.id   AF-A0A967J189-F1
#
_cell.length_a   1.000
_cell.length_b   1.000
_cell.length_c   1.000
_cell.angle_alpha   90.00
_cell.angle_beta   90.00
_cell.angle_gamma   90.00
#
_symmetry.space_group_name_H-M   'P 1'
#
loop_
_entity.id
_entity.type
_entity.pdbx_description
1 polymer ?
#
loop_
_entity_poly.entity_id
_entity_poly.type
_entity_poly.pdbx_seq_one_letter_code
_entity_poly.pdbx_strand_id
1 'polypeptide(L)'
;MRARSADGRPSARRKRALALGVALSATLAACGTYSPRWPPPPDASPAYRAGYTDGCFTGTQKGTLDPYPRVRKDEARFENEPEYREGWQAGERLCYERSRDRLRLLDCRGCAL
;
A
#
# COMPACT_ATOMS: atom_id res chain seq x y z
N MET A 1 19.32 12.25 65.35
CA MET A 1 19.91 13.16 64.34
C MET A 1 20.58 12.32 63.25
N ARG A 2 20.29 12.58 61.95
CA ARG A 2 21.01 12.24 60.68
C ARG A 2 21.42 10.75 60.47
N ALA A 3 20.85 9.94 59.58
CA ALA A 3 20.64 9.98 58.12
C ALA A 3 21.87 9.62 57.23
N ARG A 4 21.68 8.57 56.40
CA ARG A 4 22.33 8.19 55.11
C ARG A 4 23.76 7.59 55.19
N SER A 5 24.21 6.65 54.35
CA SER A 5 23.83 6.30 52.97
C SER A 5 24.12 4.81 52.70
N ALA A 6 23.18 4.10 52.08
CA ALA A 6 23.45 2.86 51.34
C ALA A 6 23.32 3.17 49.84
N ASP A 7 24.45 3.41 49.19
CA ASP A 7 24.55 3.64 47.75
C ASP A 7 24.42 2.31 47.01
N GLY A 8 23.19 1.88 46.76
CA GLY A 8 22.90 0.77 45.85
C GLY A 8 23.08 1.24 44.41
N ARG A 9 24.29 1.13 43.84
CA ARG A 9 24.51 1.36 42.40
C ARG A 9 23.80 0.27 41.60
N PRO A 10 22.73 0.56 40.84
CA PRO A 10 22.12 -0.44 39.99
C PRO A 10 23.06 -0.74 38.81
N SER A 11 23.59 -1.96 38.84
CA SER A 11 24.36 -2.64 37.80
C SER A 11 24.02 -2.20 36.36
N ALA A 12 24.95 -1.50 35.72
CA ALA A 12 24.88 -1.00 34.34
C ALA A 12 24.64 -2.09 33.26
N ARG A 13 24.72 -3.38 33.62
CA ARG A 13 24.42 -4.51 32.72
C ARG A 13 22.93 -4.67 32.40
N ARG A 14 22.01 -4.32 33.31
CA ARG A 14 20.56 -4.49 33.10
C ARG A 14 19.98 -3.47 32.11
N LYS A 15 20.61 -2.29 32.00
CA LYS A 15 20.18 -1.22 31.08
C LYS A 15 20.49 -1.52 29.61
N ARG A 16 21.50 -2.34 29.32
CA ARG A 16 21.86 -2.75 27.95
C ARG A 16 20.88 -3.79 27.38
N ALA A 17 20.40 -4.71 28.21
CA ALA A 17 19.44 -5.72 27.79
C ALA A 17 18.05 -5.11 27.46
N LEU A 18 17.59 -4.13 28.24
CA LEU A 18 16.32 -3.43 27.92
C LEU A 18 16.41 -2.57 26.65
N ALA A 19 17.55 -1.93 26.40
CA ALA A 19 17.72 -1.08 25.22
C ALA A 19 17.70 -1.89 23.90
N LEU A 20 18.21 -3.13 23.90
CA LEU A 20 18.15 -4.01 22.73
C LEU A 20 16.75 -4.57 22.47
N GLY A 21 15.95 -4.82 23.51
CA GLY A 21 14.59 -5.35 23.37
C GLY A 21 13.61 -4.36 22.73
N VAL A 22 13.74 -3.06 23.04
CA VAL A 22 12.83 -2.01 22.50
C VAL A 22 13.16 -1.69 21.04
N ALA A 23 14.42 -1.81 20.62
CA ALA A 23 14.84 -1.51 19.25
C ALA A 23 14.33 -2.54 18.22
N LEU A 24 14.09 -3.79 18.63
CA LEU A 24 13.65 -4.86 17.73
C LEU A 24 12.15 -4.78 17.37
N SER A 25 11.34 -4.13 18.20
CA SER A 25 9.88 -4.05 18.00
C SER A 25 9.46 -2.95 17.01
N ALA A 26 10.35 -2.02 16.69
CA ALA A 26 10.04 -0.85 15.86
C ALA A 26 10.11 -1.11 14.34
N THR A 27 10.62 -2.27 13.90
CA THR A 27 10.84 -2.55 12.47
C THR A 27 9.66 -3.24 11.78
N LEU A 28 8.60 -3.64 12.49
CA LEU A 28 7.47 -4.36 11.89
C LEU A 28 6.33 -3.47 11.34
N ALA A 29 6.37 -2.15 11.53
CA ALA A 29 5.30 -1.26 11.07
C ALA A 29 5.37 -0.89 9.56
N ALA A 30 6.25 -1.49 8.78
CA ALA A 30 6.43 -1.20 7.35
C ALA A 30 5.80 -2.24 6.41
N CYS A 31 4.81 -3.02 6.87
CA CYS A 31 4.04 -3.87 5.96
C CYS A 31 3.18 -2.98 5.05
N GLY A 32 3.64 -2.85 3.81
CA GLY A 32 3.17 -1.93 2.78
C GLY A 32 1.66 -1.80 2.66
N THR A 33 1.16 -0.63 3.04
CA THR A 33 -0.08 -0.10 2.51
C THR A 33 0.16 0.31 1.06
N TYR A 34 -0.21 -0.56 0.11
CA TYR A 34 -0.32 -0.15 -1.29
C TYR A 34 -1.51 0.80 -1.39
N SER A 35 -1.25 2.09 -1.22
CA SER A 35 -2.21 3.13 -1.55
C SER A 35 -2.19 3.30 -3.06
N PRO A 36 -3.29 2.98 -3.77
CA PRO A 36 -3.37 3.30 -5.18
C PRO A 36 -3.15 4.79 -5.36
N ARG A 37 -2.39 5.18 -6.40
CA ARG A 37 -2.09 6.59 -6.70
C ARG A 37 -3.36 7.43 -6.87
N TRP A 38 -4.46 6.77 -7.23
CA TRP A 38 -5.80 7.31 -7.24
C TRP A 38 -6.60 6.62 -6.14
N PRO A 39 -6.94 7.33 -5.06
CA PRO A 39 -7.74 6.73 -4.00
C PRO A 39 -9.19 6.56 -4.45
N PRO A 40 -9.89 5.55 -3.93
CA PRO A 40 -11.35 5.41 -4.08
C PRO A 40 -12.09 6.57 -3.37
N PRO A 41 -13.41 6.73 -3.59
CA PRO A 41 -14.23 7.67 -2.84
C PRO A 41 -14.06 7.50 -1.32
N PRO A 42 -14.05 8.59 -0.53
CA PRO A 42 -13.75 8.55 0.90
C PRO A 42 -14.80 7.77 1.70
N ASP A 43 -16.03 7.71 1.21
CA ASP A 43 -17.20 7.03 1.77
C ASP A 43 -17.39 5.60 1.22
N ALA A 44 -16.47 5.12 0.39
CA ALA A 44 -16.57 3.79 -0.20
C ALA A 44 -16.48 2.67 0.85
N SER A 45 -17.33 1.65 0.66
CA SER A 45 -17.32 0.44 1.50
C SER A 45 -15.94 -0.26 1.46
N PRO A 46 -15.57 -1.04 2.50
CA PRO A 46 -14.33 -1.80 2.48
C PRO A 46 -14.21 -2.75 1.26
N ALA A 47 -15.32 -3.37 0.86
CA ALA A 47 -15.38 -4.24 -0.32
C ALA A 47 -15.08 -3.48 -1.61
N TYR A 48 -15.73 -2.31 -1.80
CA TYR A 48 -15.44 -1.43 -2.93
C TYR A 48 -13.97 -0.99 -2.96
N ARG A 49 -13.42 -0.57 -1.82
CA ARG A 49 -12.01 -0.12 -1.77
C ARG A 49 -11.02 -1.23 -2.11
N ALA A 50 -11.29 -2.46 -1.68
CA ALA A 50 -10.50 -3.62 -2.06
C ALA A 50 -10.59 -3.88 -3.56
N GLY A 51 -11.82 -3.95 -4.10
CA GLY A 51 -12.07 -4.11 -5.52
C GLY A 51 -11.39 -3.04 -6.35
N TYR A 52 -11.56 -1.78 -5.98
CA TYR A 52 -10.94 -0.63 -6.63
C TYR A 52 -9.42 -0.72 -6.68
N THR A 53 -8.80 -1.16 -5.59
CA THR A 53 -7.35 -1.31 -5.50
C THR A 53 -6.84 -2.42 -6.43
N ASP A 54 -7.57 -3.52 -6.54
CA ASP A 54 -7.28 -4.64 -7.45
C ASP A 54 -7.52 -4.29 -8.91
N GLY A 55 -8.64 -3.62 -9.18
CA GLY A 55 -9.00 -3.09 -10.48
C GLY A 55 -7.95 -2.09 -10.98
N CYS A 56 -7.59 -1.10 -10.17
CA CYS A 56 -6.60 -0.10 -10.57
C CYS A 56 -5.22 -0.71 -10.85
N PHE A 57 -4.79 -1.73 -10.10
CA PHE A 57 -3.59 -2.48 -10.41
C PHE A 57 -3.70 -3.12 -11.80
N THR A 58 -4.78 -3.84 -12.07
CA THR A 58 -5.04 -4.49 -13.37
C THR A 58 -5.07 -3.48 -14.51
N GLY A 59 -5.83 -2.40 -14.36
CA GLY A 59 -5.95 -1.34 -15.37
C GLY A 59 -4.60 -0.69 -15.67
N THR A 60 -3.79 -0.45 -14.64
CA THR A 60 -2.43 0.08 -14.83
C THR A 60 -1.57 -0.85 -15.68
N GLN A 61 -1.57 -2.15 -15.40
CA GLN A 61 -0.80 -3.13 -16.19
C GLN A 61 -1.29 -3.18 -17.65
N LYS A 62 -2.62 -3.26 -17.85
CA LYS A 62 -3.24 -3.28 -19.19
C LYS A 62 -3.01 -2.00 -19.99
N GLY A 63 -2.84 -0.87 -19.34
CA GLY A 63 -2.58 0.41 -19.98
C GLY A 63 -1.11 0.63 -20.34
N THR A 64 -0.22 -0.34 -20.06
CA THR A 64 1.17 -0.32 -20.51
C THR A 64 1.34 -1.01 -21.89
N LEU A 65 2.57 -1.05 -22.42
CA LEU A 65 2.92 -1.81 -23.63
C LEU A 65 3.26 -3.28 -23.33
N ASP A 66 3.03 -3.76 -22.11
CA ASP A 66 3.29 -5.15 -21.72
C ASP A 66 2.35 -6.11 -22.48
N PRO A 67 2.87 -7.05 -23.29
CA PRO A 67 2.04 -8.03 -23.98
C PRO A 67 1.34 -9.03 -23.04
N TYR A 68 1.77 -9.13 -21.77
CA TYR A 68 1.23 -10.06 -20.78
C TYR A 68 0.82 -9.35 -19.48
N PRO A 69 -0.19 -8.46 -19.53
CA PRO A 69 -0.57 -7.65 -18.38
C PRO A 69 -1.07 -8.53 -17.23
N ARG A 70 -0.49 -8.33 -16.04
CA ARG A 70 -0.95 -9.00 -14.83
C ARG A 70 -2.35 -8.52 -14.44
N VAL A 71 -3.20 -9.48 -14.10
CA VAL A 71 -4.52 -9.24 -13.54
C VAL A 71 -4.50 -9.54 -12.06
N ARG A 72 -4.99 -8.61 -11.24
CA ARG A 72 -5.30 -8.83 -9.83
C ARG A 72 -6.80 -8.72 -9.67
N LYS A 73 -7.44 -9.84 -9.37
CA LYS A 73 -8.88 -9.96 -9.18
C LYS A 73 -9.09 -11.14 -8.25
N ASP A 74 -9.91 -10.96 -7.23
CA ASP A 74 -10.41 -12.06 -6.42
C ASP A 74 -11.72 -12.54 -7.06
N GLU A 75 -11.68 -13.67 -7.76
CA GLU A 75 -12.84 -14.20 -8.49
C GLU A 75 -14.03 -14.46 -7.57
N ALA A 76 -13.79 -15.03 -6.38
CA ALA A 76 -14.86 -15.36 -5.46
C ALA A 76 -15.58 -14.10 -4.99
N ARG A 77 -14.82 -13.05 -4.64
CA ARG A 77 -15.40 -11.76 -4.23
C ARG A 77 -16.02 -11.03 -5.41
N PHE A 78 -15.44 -11.12 -6.60
CA PHE A 78 -16.03 -10.53 -7.80
C PHE A 78 -17.40 -11.13 -8.12
N GLU A 79 -17.57 -12.44 -7.94
CA GLU A 79 -18.83 -13.14 -8.19
C GLU A 79 -19.87 -12.90 -7.10
N ASN A 80 -19.46 -12.77 -5.84
CA ASN A 80 -20.37 -12.79 -4.69
C ASN A 80 -20.55 -11.43 -3.97
N GLU A 81 -19.64 -10.47 -4.14
CA GLU A 81 -19.70 -9.13 -3.51
C GLU A 81 -19.91 -8.06 -4.61
N PRO A 82 -21.14 -7.55 -4.80
CA PRO A 82 -21.44 -6.50 -5.79
C PRO A 82 -20.53 -5.27 -5.63
N GLU A 83 -20.28 -4.83 -4.41
CA GLU A 83 -19.45 -3.66 -4.12
C GLU A 83 -17.99 -3.89 -4.53
N TYR A 84 -17.44 -5.09 -4.31
CA TYR A 84 -16.10 -5.43 -4.78
C TYR A 84 -16.05 -5.39 -6.31
N ARG A 85 -17.06 -5.96 -6.99
CA ARG A 85 -17.16 -5.96 -8.45
C ARG A 85 -17.21 -4.54 -9.01
N GLU A 86 -18.06 -3.70 -8.45
CA GLU A 86 -18.18 -2.28 -8.84
C GLU A 86 -16.87 -1.53 -8.62
N GLY A 87 -16.24 -1.72 -7.45
CA GLY A 87 -14.93 -1.16 -7.15
C GLY A 87 -13.90 -1.58 -8.20
N TRP A 88 -13.82 -2.88 -8.49
CA TRP A 88 -12.88 -3.45 -9.45
C TRP A 88 -13.03 -2.86 -10.85
N GLN A 89 -14.26 -2.80 -11.36
CA GLN A 89 -14.55 -2.22 -12.68
C GLN A 89 -14.21 -0.72 -12.73
N ALA A 90 -14.58 0.03 -11.68
CA ALA A 90 -14.30 1.45 -11.60
C ALA A 90 -12.79 1.75 -11.56
N GLY A 91 -12.06 1.01 -10.73
CA GLY A 91 -10.60 1.13 -10.60
C GLY A 91 -9.87 0.74 -11.88
N GLU A 92 -10.27 -0.36 -12.52
CA GLU A 92 -9.67 -0.83 -13.78
C GLU A 92 -9.78 0.22 -14.88
N ARG A 93 -11.00 0.70 -15.15
CA ARG A 93 -11.24 1.69 -16.21
C ARG A 93 -10.40 2.96 -16.01
N LEU A 94 -10.46 3.54 -14.81
CA LEU A 94 -9.77 4.80 -14.52
C LEU A 94 -8.25 4.67 -14.70
N CYS A 95 -7.65 3.62 -14.13
CA CYS A 95 -6.20 3.47 -14.16
C CYS A 95 -5.69 2.98 -15.52
N TYR A 96 -6.52 2.27 -16.30
CA TYR A 96 -6.23 1.95 -17.69
C TYR A 96 -6.13 3.19 -18.57
N GLU A 97 -7.18 4.02 -18.58
CA GLU A 97 -7.24 5.25 -19.38
C GLU A 97 -6.05 6.14 -19.07
N ARG A 98 -5.77 6.34 -17.78
CA ARG A 98 -4.68 7.20 -17.34
C ARG A 98 -3.29 6.65 -17.68
N SER A 99 -3.12 5.33 -17.62
CA SER A 99 -1.84 4.70 -18.00
C SER A 99 -1.61 4.80 -19.50
N ARG A 100 -2.66 4.63 -20.31
CA ARG A 100 -2.60 4.87 -21.75
C ARG A 100 -2.33 6.33 -22.10
N ASP A 101 -2.98 7.27 -21.44
CA ASP A 101 -2.74 8.70 -21.66
C ASP A 101 -1.31 9.08 -21.29
N ARG A 102 -0.76 8.49 -20.20
CA ARG A 102 0.65 8.66 -19.87
C ARG A 102 1.57 8.15 -20.98
N LEU A 103 1.28 6.98 -21.57
CA LEU A 103 2.06 6.49 -22.71
C LEU A 103 1.97 7.43 -23.91
N ARG A 104 0.76 7.89 -24.27
CA ARG A 104 0.56 8.86 -25.36
C ARG A 104 1.38 10.14 -25.14
N LEU A 105 1.42 10.64 -23.90
CA LEU A 105 2.21 11.82 -23.56
C LEU A 105 3.73 11.57 -23.67
N LEU A 106 4.19 10.34 -23.41
CA LEU A 106 5.59 9.95 -23.59
C LEU A 106 5.95 9.83 -25.08
N ASP A 107 5.06 9.25 -25.89
CA ASP A 107 5.25 9.13 -27.35
C ASP A 107 5.29 10.53 -28.00
N CYS A 108 4.42 11.46 -27.61
CA CYS A 108 4.45 12.83 -28.13
C CYS A 108 5.69 13.64 -27.68
N ARG A 109 6.26 13.34 -26.50
CA ARG A 109 7.54 13.96 -26.07
C ARG A 109 8.73 13.48 -26.91
N GLY A 110 8.62 12.32 -27.55
CA GLY A 110 9.62 11.82 -28.50
C GLY A 110 9.60 12.51 -29.86
N CYS A 111 8.58 13.32 -30.17
CA CYS A 111 8.45 14.04 -31.44
C CYS A 111 8.99 15.48 -31.43
N ALA A 112 9.52 15.96 -30.29
CA ALA A 112 10.01 17.32 -30.12
C ALA A 112 11.55 17.45 -30.15
N LEU A 113 12.25 16.53 -30.83
CA LEU A 113 13.69 16.60 -31.12
C LEU A 113 13.94 16.46 -32.62
#